data_AF-A0A0R2MU37-F1
#
_entry.id   AF-A0A0R2MU37-F1
#
_cell.length_a   1.000
_cell.length_b   1.000
_cell.length_c   1.000
_cell.angle_alpha   90.00
_cell.angle_beta   90.00
_cell.angle_gamma   90.00
#
_symmetry.space_group_name_H-M   'P 1'
#
loop_
_entity.id
_entity.type
_entity.pdbx_description
1 polymer ?
#
loop_
_entity_poly.entity_id
_entity_poly.type
_entity_poly.pdbx_seq_one_letter_code
_entity_poly.pdbx_strand_id
1 'polypeptide(L)'
;MAVVHYLHTHQTSRAQTAAHFGISSSQVNAWDRIVREQGVVGLRPKPKGRQPSDMAKHKTNKPIKPIKRLEPTQEEKYQQEILELKQKLHKAELDRDILKAYATLTKKPGKTSQHK
;
A
#
# COMPACT_ATOMS: atom_id res chain seq x y z
N MET A 1 8.90 -0.28 -11.45
CA MET A 1 7.54 -0.03 -10.92
C MET A 1 6.85 1.21 -11.51
N ALA A 2 7.47 1.96 -12.44
CA ALA A 2 6.95 3.28 -12.84
C ALA A 2 5.75 3.24 -13.81
N VAL A 3 5.66 2.26 -14.71
CA VAL A 3 4.73 2.30 -15.86
C VAL A 3 3.26 2.13 -15.46
N VAL A 4 2.91 1.07 -14.71
CA VAL A 4 1.51 0.83 -14.27
C VAL A 4 1.07 1.88 -13.25
N HIS A 5 1.98 2.32 -12.38
CA HIS A 5 1.71 3.40 -11.45
C HIS A 5 1.39 4.71 -12.18
N TYR A 6 2.15 5.06 -13.22
CA TYR A 6 1.90 6.24 -14.05
C TYR A 6 0.53 6.15 -14.75
N LEU A 7 0.19 4.99 -15.31
CA LEU A 7 -1.11 4.73 -15.95
C LEU A 7 -2.29 5.03 -15.00
N HIS A 8 -2.22 4.56 -13.76
CA HIS A 8 -3.31 4.72 -12.78
C HIS A 8 -3.35 6.10 -12.12
N THR A 9 -2.19 6.73 -11.89
CA THR A 9 -2.11 8.05 -11.26
C THR A 9 -2.47 9.20 -12.19
N HIS A 10 -2.08 9.11 -13.46
CA HIS A 10 -2.27 10.19 -14.43
C HIS A 10 -3.53 10.01 -15.29
N GLN A 11 -4.30 8.93 -15.09
CA GLN A 11 -5.48 8.57 -15.89
C GLN A 11 -5.21 8.59 -17.41
N THR A 12 -3.96 8.35 -17.81
CA THR A 12 -3.55 8.38 -19.22
C THR A 12 -3.99 7.12 -19.94
N SER A 13 -4.20 7.19 -21.25
CA SER A 13 -4.45 5.98 -22.03
C SER A 13 -3.20 5.09 -22.08
N ARG A 14 -3.39 3.78 -22.28
CA ARG A 14 -2.29 2.82 -22.44
C ARG A 14 -1.33 3.22 -23.57
N ALA A 15 -1.84 3.88 -24.62
CA ALA A 15 -1.05 4.39 -25.72
C ALA A 15 -0.19 5.61 -25.32
N GLN A 16 -0.74 6.52 -24.54
CA GLN A 16 0.01 7.68 -24.02
C GLN A 16 1.09 7.24 -23.03
N THR A 17 0.78 6.30 -22.13
CA THR A 17 1.78 5.70 -21.24
C THR A 17 2.87 4.99 -22.04
N ALA A 18 2.50 4.22 -23.07
CA ALA A 18 3.46 3.54 -23.95
C ALA A 18 4.41 4.53 -24.65
N ALA A 19 3.87 5.63 -25.18
CA ALA A 19 4.67 6.69 -25.80
C ALA A 19 5.61 7.37 -24.80
N HIS A 20 5.13 7.66 -23.59
CA HIS A 20 5.93 8.28 -22.52
C HIS A 20 7.13 7.42 -22.11
N PHE A 21 6.96 6.08 -22.08
CA PHE A 21 8.02 5.15 -21.69
C PHE A 21 8.77 4.51 -22.87
N GLY A 22 8.43 4.86 -24.11
CA GLY A 22 9.06 4.29 -25.31
C GLY A 22 8.88 2.77 -25.46
N ILE A 23 7.76 2.22 -24.98
CA ILE A 23 7.44 0.79 -25.03
C ILE A 23 6.18 0.53 -25.83
N SER A 24 5.89 -0.74 -26.13
CA SER A 24 4.63 -1.08 -26.82
C SER A 24 3.41 -0.97 -25.88
N SER A 25 2.27 -0.56 -26.44
CA SER A 25 0.98 -0.54 -25.74
C SER A 25 0.54 -1.92 -25.26
N SER A 26 0.88 -2.98 -26.00
CA SER A 26 0.66 -4.37 -25.61
C SER A 26 1.40 -4.72 -24.32
N GLN A 27 2.64 -4.27 -24.16
CA GLN A 27 3.44 -4.49 -22.96
C GLN A 27 2.87 -3.75 -21.74
N VAL A 28 2.39 -2.52 -21.92
CA VAL A 28 1.65 -1.78 -20.87
C VAL A 28 0.41 -2.56 -20.46
N ASN A 29 -0.34 -3.10 -21.42
CA ASN A 29 -1.56 -3.86 -21.14
C ASN A 29 -1.26 -5.18 -20.40
N ALA A 30 -0.21 -5.90 -20.79
CA ALA A 30 0.22 -7.11 -20.11
C ALA A 30 0.62 -6.82 -18.66
N TRP A 31 1.37 -5.73 -18.41
CA TRP A 31 1.75 -5.34 -17.06
C TRP A 31 0.56 -4.89 -16.21
N ASP A 32 -0.37 -4.10 -16.77
CA ASP A 32 -1.61 -3.69 -16.10
C ASP A 32 -2.43 -4.92 -15.68
N ARG A 33 -2.57 -5.91 -16.57
CA ARG A 33 -3.25 -7.18 -16.27
C ARG A 33 -2.56 -7.95 -15.15
N ILE A 34 -1.24 -8.13 -15.22
CA ILE A 34 -0.48 -8.86 -14.20
C ILE A 34 -0.61 -8.19 -12.82
N VAL A 35 -0.55 -6.86 -12.77
CA VAL A 35 -0.70 -6.12 -11.51
C VAL A 35 -2.11 -6.23 -10.96
N ARG A 36 -3.14 -6.22 -11.81
CA ARG A 36 -4.54 -6.44 -11.38
C ARG A 36 -4.78 -7.84 -10.83
N GLU A 37 -4.16 -8.87 -11.41
CA GLU A 37 -4.37 -10.28 -11.03
C GLU A 37 -3.51 -10.72 -9.84
N GLN A 38 -2.22 -10.34 -9.83
CA GLN A 38 -1.20 -10.88 -8.91
C GLN A 38 -0.60 -9.79 -8.02
N GLY A 39 -1.11 -8.57 -8.09
CA GLY A 39 -0.47 -7.40 -7.49
C GLY A 39 0.89 -7.12 -8.14
N VAL A 40 1.63 -6.17 -7.56
CA VAL A 40 2.93 -5.77 -8.08
C VAL A 40 3.97 -6.89 -7.99
N VAL A 41 3.76 -7.86 -7.10
CA VAL A 41 4.59 -9.07 -6.96
C VAL A 41 4.60 -9.91 -8.25
N GLY A 42 3.52 -9.88 -9.04
CA GLY A 42 3.43 -10.60 -10.32
C GLY A 42 4.41 -10.12 -11.39
N LEU A 43 4.92 -8.89 -11.29
CA LEU A 43 5.93 -8.35 -12.20
C LEU A 43 7.35 -8.80 -11.86
N ARG A 44 7.55 -9.49 -10.73
CA ARG A 44 8.88 -10.01 -10.36
C ARG A 44 9.33 -11.04 -11.40
N PRO A 45 10.62 -11.03 -11.80
CA PRO A 45 11.16 -12.03 -12.71
C PRO A 45 10.92 -13.44 -12.14
N LYS A 46 10.10 -14.24 -12.81
CA LYS A 46 9.98 -15.66 -12.48
C LYS A 46 11.24 -16.37 -13.00
N PRO A 47 11.86 -17.27 -12.23
CA PRO A 47 13.02 -18.01 -12.68
C PRO A 47 12.67 -18.75 -13.98
N LYS A 48 13.33 -18.36 -15.08
CA LYS A 48 13.16 -18.99 -16.39
C LYS A 48 13.83 -20.36 -16.37
N GLY A 49 13.05 -21.42 -16.59
CA GLY A 49 13.56 -22.78 -16.75
C GLY A 49 12.44 -23.80 -16.90
N ARG A 50 12.73 -24.90 -17.61
CA ARG A 50 11.93 -26.13 -17.58
C ARG A 50 12.01 -26.68 -16.16
N GLN A 51 10.88 -27.01 -15.53
CA GLN A 51 10.89 -27.80 -14.29
C GLN A 51 11.76 -29.04 -14.55
N PRO A 52 12.69 -29.43 -13.66
CA PRO A 52 13.42 -30.67 -13.84
C PRO A 52 12.39 -31.79 -13.93
N SER A 53 12.37 -32.52 -15.05
CA SER A 53 11.63 -33.77 -15.15
C SER A 53 12.04 -34.67 -13.97
N ASP A 54 11.09 -35.42 -13.40
CA ASP A 54 11.17 -36.24 -12.18
C ASP A 54 12.37 -37.22 -12.04
N MET A 55 13.26 -37.27 -13.03
CA MET A 55 14.48 -38.08 -13.06
C MET A 55 15.70 -37.42 -12.38
N ALA A 56 15.61 -36.18 -11.89
CA ALA A 56 16.71 -35.54 -11.16
C ALA A 56 16.64 -35.80 -9.63
N LYS A 57 16.44 -37.05 -9.22
CA LYS A 57 16.53 -37.46 -7.81
C LYS A 57 17.97 -37.70 -7.37
N HIS A 58 18.83 -36.67 -7.37
CA HIS A 58 20.09 -36.77 -6.64
C HIS A 58 20.45 -35.47 -5.91
N LYS A 59 20.28 -35.55 -4.58
CA LYS A 59 20.98 -34.83 -3.51
C LYS A 59 21.40 -33.39 -3.77
N THR A 60 20.79 -32.46 -3.03
CA THR A 60 21.58 -31.64 -2.08
C THR A 60 20.72 -31.32 -0.85
N ASN A 61 21.00 -32.00 0.28
CA ASN A 61 20.65 -31.46 1.59
C ASN A 61 21.53 -30.23 1.81
N LYS A 62 21.06 -29.05 1.37
CA LYS A 62 21.64 -27.78 1.81
C LYS A 62 21.08 -27.48 3.20
N PRO A 63 21.94 -27.19 4.20
CA PRO A 63 21.44 -26.76 5.49
C PRO A 63 20.58 -25.50 5.28
N ILE A 64 19.38 -25.52 5.85
CA ILE A 64 18.47 -24.39 5.90
C ILE A 64 19.24 -23.29 6.62
N LYS A 65 19.70 -22.29 5.86
CA LYS A 65 20.37 -21.11 6.44
C LYS A 65 19.36 -20.49 7.42
N PRO A 66 19.77 -20.12 8.64
CA PRO A 66 18.87 -19.43 9.55
C PRO A 66 18.32 -18.21 8.82
N ILE A 67 16.99 -18.07 8.82
CA ILE A 67 16.28 -16.94 8.24
C ILE A 67 16.86 -15.70 8.92
N LYS A 68 17.81 -15.04 8.26
CA LYS A 68 18.26 -13.70 8.66
C LYS A 68 16.98 -12.88 8.68
N ARG A 69 16.62 -12.33 9.84
CA ARG A 69 15.55 -11.32 9.94
C ARG A 69 15.88 -10.28 8.87
N LEU A 70 15.10 -10.30 7.80
CA LEU A 70 15.25 -9.34 6.73
C LEU A 70 14.89 -8.00 7.36
N GLU A 71 15.78 -7.02 7.23
CA GLU A 71 15.46 -5.64 7.56
C GLU A 71 14.13 -5.28 6.88
N PRO A 72 13.16 -4.68 7.60
CA PRO A 72 11.86 -4.40 7.02
C PRO A 72 12.04 -3.56 5.77
N THR A 73 11.38 -4.00 4.70
CA THR A 73 11.46 -3.33 3.40
C THR A 73 10.89 -1.92 3.54
N GLN A 74 11.34 -0.97 2.73
CA GLN A 74 10.83 0.41 2.76
C GLN A 74 9.28 0.46 2.69
N GLU A 75 8.67 -0.43 1.92
CA GLU A 75 7.21 -0.59 1.84
C GLU A 75 6.59 -0.99 3.19
N GLU A 76 7.21 -1.90 3.93
CA GLU A 76 6.72 -2.35 5.25
C GLU A 76 6.85 -1.24 6.30
N LYS A 77 7.92 -0.44 6.23
CA LYS A 77 8.08 0.76 7.08
C LYS A 77 6.96 1.77 6.83
N TYR A 78 6.63 2.05 5.56
CA TYR A 78 5.52 2.93 5.24
C TYR A 78 4.17 2.38 5.71
N GLN A 79 3.96 1.07 5.62
CA GLN A 79 2.73 0.45 6.15
C GLN A 79 2.61 0.61 7.66
N GLN A 80 3.71 0.44 8.41
CA GLN A 80 3.75 0.66 9.85
C GLN A 80 3.47 2.13 10.20
N GLU A 81 4.11 3.07 9.49
CA GLU A 81 3.89 4.50 9.69
C GLU A 81 2.44 4.91 9.40
N ILE A 82 1.84 4.42 8.32
CA ILE A 82 0.43 4.65 8.00
C ILE A 82 -0.48 4.13 9.11
N LEU A 83 -0.19 2.95 9.67
CA LEU A 83 -0.96 2.37 10.75
C LEU A 83 -0.86 3.22 12.02
N GLU A 84 0.34 3.67 12.37
CA GLU A 84 0.59 4.52 13.54
C GLU A 84 -0.11 5.88 13.40
N LEU A 85 -0.03 6.51 12.23
CA LEU A 85 -0.69 7.78 11.95
C LEU A 85 -2.21 7.66 12.06
N LYS A 86 -2.79 6.57 11.54
CA LYS A 86 -4.23 6.30 11.67
C LYS A 86 -4.66 6.16 13.13
N GLN A 87 -3.86 5.47 13.95
CA GLN A 87 -4.15 5.33 15.39
C GLN A 87 -4.08 6.68 16.11
N LYS A 88 -3.06 7.50 15.83
CA LYS A 88 -2.92 8.84 16.41
C LYS A 88 -4.08 9.75 16.03
N LEU A 89 -4.49 9.72 14.76
CA LEU A 89 -5.62 10.50 14.25
C LEU A 89 -6.92 10.10 14.98
N HIS A 90 -7.21 8.80 15.04
CA HIS A 90 -8.41 8.30 15.72
C HIS A 90 -8.46 8.73 17.20
N LYS A 91 -7.32 8.66 17.91
CA LYS A 91 -7.24 9.13 19.29
C LYS A 91 -7.53 10.64 19.39
N ALA A 92 -6.93 11.45 18.53
CA ALA A 92 -7.13 12.90 18.54
C ALA A 92 -8.58 13.29 18.23
N GLU A 93 -9.27 12.53 17.36
CA GLU A 93 -10.69 12.72 17.09
C GLU A 93 -11.57 12.44 18.31
N LEU A 94 -11.29 11.35 19.03
CA LEU A 94 -11.98 11.05 20.29
C LEU A 94 -11.76 12.15 21.33
N ASP A 95 -10.52 12.59 21.53
CA ASP A 95 -10.18 13.65 22.48
C ASP A 95 -10.91 14.96 22.13
N ARG A 96 -10.94 15.33 20.84
CA ARG A 96 -11.69 16.49 20.35
C ARG A 96 -13.19 16.36 20.64
N ASP A 97 -13.78 15.20 20.39
CA ASP A 97 -15.22 15.00 20.53
C ASP A 97 -15.63 15.00 22.00
N ILE A 98 -14.80 14.45 22.88
CA ILE A 98 -14.94 14.55 24.33
C ILE A 98 -14.89 16.03 24.76
N LEU A 99 -13.89 16.79 24.32
CA LEU A 99 -13.76 18.20 24.67
C LEU A 99 -14.95 19.04 24.17
N LYS A 100 -15.47 18.75 22.97
CA LYS A 100 -16.69 19.39 22.45
C LYS A 100 -17.90 19.08 23.32
N ALA A 101 -18.08 17.82 23.74
CA ALA A 101 -19.17 17.44 24.64
C ALA A 101 -19.06 18.14 26.00
N TYR A 102 -17.86 18.26 26.57
CA TYR A 102 -17.64 19.03 27.79
C TYR A 102 -17.94 20.52 27.59
N ALA A 103 -17.51 21.11 26.48
CA ALA A 103 -17.78 22.50 26.18
C ALA A 103 -19.29 22.78 26.06
N THR A 104 -20.07 21.91 25.42
CA THR A 104 -21.53 22.10 25.31
C THR A 104 -22.23 21.96 26.66
N LEU A 105 -21.80 21.01 27.50
CA LEU A 105 -22.38 20.79 28.84
C LEU A 105 -22.01 21.90 29.84
N THR A 106 -20.81 22.48 29.73
CA THR A 106 -20.37 23.58 30.60
C THR A 106 -20.92 24.93 30.17
N LYS A 107 -21.32 25.09 28.91
CA LYS A 107 -22.06 26.24 28.40
C LYS A 107 -23.53 26.21 28.86
N LYS A 108 -23.77 26.25 30.19
CA LYS A 108 -25.11 26.59 30.72
C LYS A 108 -25.50 27.99 30.24
N PRO A 109 -26.77 28.25 29.87
CA PRO A 109 -27.22 29.58 29.53
C PRO A 109 -27.10 30.46 30.78
N GLY A 110 -26.23 31.48 30.71
CA GLY A 110 -26.29 32.57 31.66
C GLY A 110 -27.71 33.12 31.62
N LYS A 111 -28.41 33.03 32.76
CA LYS A 111 -29.70 33.70 32.96
C LYS A 111 -29.45 35.20 32.83
N THR A 112 -29.63 35.76 31.65
CA THR A 112 -30.00 37.17 31.49
C THR A 112 -31.45 37.27 31.95
N SER A 113 -31.66 37.44 33.26
CA SER A 113 -32.94 37.95 33.76
C SER A 113 -32.96 39.44 33.50
N GLN A 114 -33.86 39.81 32.61
CA GLN A 114 -34.20 41.17 32.23
C GLN A 114 -34.80 41.96 33.41
N HIS A 115 -34.61 43.27 33.32
CA HIS A 115 -35.53 44.35 33.69
C HIS A 115 -36.41 44.17 34.94
N LYS A 116 -36.18 45.03 35.94
CA LYS A 116 -37.15 46.05 36.38
C LYS A 116 -36.44 47.21 37.05
#